data_AF-A0A7U3Y859-F1
#
_entry.id   AF-A0A7U3Y859-F1
#
_cell.length_a   1.000
_cell.length_b   1.000
_cell.length_c   1.000
_cell.angle_alpha   90.00
_cell.angle_beta   90.00
_cell.angle_gamma   90.00
#
_symmetry.space_group_name_H-M   'P 1'
#
loop_
_entity.id
_entity.type
_entity.pdbx_description
1 polymer ?
#
loop_
_entity_poly.entity_id
_entity_poly.type
_entity_poly.pdbx_seq_one_letter_code
_entity_poly.pdbx_strand_id
1 'polypeptide(L)'
;MNAHPEIIEVSGLKSLIKDSVQALLPLSSEEDTVITDGGNWIHLRYVGRGTEQIQLELGDHFSIKTKISYLRDTLNRLAEIKKELRGG
;
A
#
# COMPACT_ATOMS: atom_id res chain seq x y z
N MET A 1 10.03 -19.32 24.33
CA MET A 1 9.33 -18.92 23.09
C MET A 1 10.29 -18.10 22.26
N ASN A 2 10.76 -18.62 21.12
CA ASN A 2 11.62 -17.85 20.22
C ASN A 2 10.72 -16.96 19.36
N ALA A 3 10.71 -15.66 19.61
CA ALA A 3 10.08 -14.72 18.70
C ALA A 3 10.79 -14.80 17.36
N HIS A 4 10.09 -15.13 16.28
CA HIS A 4 10.62 -15.07 14.92
C HIS A 4 10.62 -13.60 14.49
N PRO A 5 11.76 -12.89 14.49
CA PRO A 5 11.78 -11.43 14.33
C PRO A 5 11.18 -11.00 12.98
N GLU A 6 11.35 -11.83 11.96
CA GLU A 6 10.83 -11.60 10.61
C GLU A 6 9.29 -11.64 10.56
N ILE A 7 8.64 -12.44 11.41
CA ILE A 7 7.16 -12.48 11.49
C ILE A 7 6.63 -11.21 12.14
N ILE A 8 7.33 -10.70 13.15
CA ILE A 8 7.01 -9.42 13.79
C ILE A 8 7.18 -8.29 12.77
N GLU A 9 8.26 -8.32 11.98
CA GLU A 9 8.52 -7.33 10.93
C GLU A 9 7.42 -7.33 9.87
N VAL A 10 7.03 -8.50 9.34
CA VAL A 10 5.93 -8.61 8.38
C VAL A 10 4.65 -8.00 8.96
N SER A 11 4.33 -8.32 10.21
CA SER A 11 3.12 -7.82 10.87
C SER A 11 3.16 -6.29 11.05
N GLY A 12 4.32 -5.74 11.42
CA GLY A 12 4.54 -4.30 11.52
C GLY A 12 4.38 -3.59 10.18
N LEU A 13 4.99 -4.11 9.12
CA LEU A 13 4.88 -3.56 7.77
C LEU A 13 3.43 -3.59 7.25
N LYS A 14 2.69 -4.67 7.49
CA LYS A 14 1.26 -4.75 7.13
C LYS A 14 0.42 -3.69 7.84
N SER A 15 0.69 -3.44 9.13
CA SER A 15 0.02 -2.37 9.87
C SER A 15 0.31 -1.00 9.25
N LEU A 16 1.58 -0.72 8.92
CA LEU A 16 1.97 0.54 8.27
C LEU A 16 1.32 0.72 6.90
N ILE A 17 1.17 -0.36 6.13
CA ILE A 17 0.47 -0.30 4.83
C ILE A 17 -0.99 0.07 5.04
N LYS A 18 -1.67 -0.59 5.99
CA LYS A 18 -3.05 -0.27 6.33
C LYS A 18 -3.22 1.20 6.72
N ASP A 19 -2.35 1.69 7.60
CA ASP A 19 -2.36 3.09 8.01
C ASP A 19 -2.10 4.05 6.83
N SER A 20 -1.21 3.67 5.92
CA SER A 20 -0.91 4.45 4.70
C SER A 20 -2.10 4.50 3.75
N VAL A 21 -2.80 3.37 3.53
CA VAL A 21 -4.04 3.32 2.74
C VAL A 21 -5.10 4.21 3.36
N GLN A 22 -5.33 4.11 4.67
CA GLN A 22 -6.31 4.95 5.38
C GLN A 22 -5.96 6.45 5.30
N ALA A 23 -4.68 6.79 5.23
CA ALA A 23 -4.24 8.17 5.04
C ALA A 23 -4.37 8.68 3.60
N LEU A 24 -4.51 7.79 2.61
CA LEU A 24 -4.73 8.14 1.20
C LEU A 24 -6.21 8.38 0.90
N LEU A 25 -7.12 7.58 1.47
CA LEU A 25 -8.57 7.66 1.17
C LEU A 25 -9.16 9.07 1.27
N PRO A 26 -8.83 9.91 2.28
CA PRO A 26 -9.35 11.28 2.38
C PRO A 26 -8.85 12.22 1.28
N LEU A 27 -7.81 11.84 0.52
CA LEU A 27 -7.28 12.61 -0.61
C LEU A 27 -8.01 12.28 -1.92
N SER A 28 -8.95 11.34 -1.90
CA SER A 28 -9.75 10.97 -3.07
C SER A 28 -10.61 12.15 -3.53
N SER A 29 -10.60 12.44 -4.82
CA SER A 29 -11.38 13.49 -5.47
C SER A 29 -11.93 12.99 -6.81
N GLU A 30 -13.22 13.25 -7.07
CA GLU A 30 -13.85 12.88 -8.34
C GLU A 30 -13.30 13.68 -9.54
N GLU A 31 -12.67 14.82 -9.29
CA GLU A 31 -12.11 15.70 -10.31
C GLU A 31 -10.67 15.35 -10.68
N ASP A 32 -9.92 14.70 -9.80
CA ASP A 32 -8.49 14.44 -9.97
C ASP A 32 -8.12 12.96 -9.87
N THR A 33 -8.33 12.34 -8.71
CA THR A 33 -7.96 10.95 -8.45
C THR A 33 -8.96 10.28 -7.51
N VAL A 34 -9.68 9.27 -8.00
CA VAL A 34 -10.58 8.46 -7.17
C VAL A 34 -9.85 7.25 -6.62
N ILE A 35 -9.93 7.05 -5.30
CA ILE A 35 -9.22 5.99 -4.59
C ILE A 35 -10.23 5.00 -4.03
N THR A 36 -9.98 3.71 -4.20
CA THR A 36 -10.84 2.63 -3.70
C THR A 36 -10.01 1.59 -2.93
N ASP A 37 -10.43 1.28 -1.70
CA ASP A 37 -9.86 0.22 -0.86
C ASP A 37 -10.64 -1.09 -1.07
N GLY A 38 -9.94 -2.13 -1.48
CA GLY A 38 -10.46 -3.49 -1.65
C GLY A 38 -9.97 -4.49 -0.58
N GLY A 39 -9.43 -4.00 0.54
CA GLY A 39 -8.92 -4.79 1.65
C GLY A 39 -7.47 -5.25 1.44
N ASN A 40 -7.20 -5.99 0.37
CA ASN A 40 -5.84 -6.45 0.03
C ASN A 40 -5.33 -5.85 -1.29
N TRP A 41 -6.06 -4.88 -1.84
CA TRP A 41 -5.60 -4.07 -2.95
C TRP A 41 -6.13 -2.64 -2.78
N ILE A 42 -5.42 -1.69 -3.37
CA ILE A 42 -5.89 -0.33 -3.55
C ILE A 42 -5.91 -0.01 -5.05
N HIS A 43 -6.98 0.63 -5.50
CA HIS A 43 -7.14 1.07 -6.88
C HIS A 43 -7.18 2.60 -6.92
N LEU A 44 -6.40 3.18 -7.81
CA LEU A 44 -6.33 4.60 -8.06
C LEU A 44 -6.77 4.85 -9.50
N ARG A 45 -7.83 5.65 -9.66
CA ARG A 45 -8.30 6.13 -10.96
C ARG A 45 -7.95 7.60 -11.09
N TYR A 46 -6.88 7.89 -11.82
CA TYR A 46 -6.46 9.24 -12.17
C TYR A 46 -7.31 9.74 -13.33
N VAL A 47 -8.17 10.74 -13.06
CA VAL A 47 -9.10 11.30 -14.05
C VAL A 47 -8.32 11.80 -15.26
N GLY A 48 -8.65 11.28 -16.44
CA GLY A 48 -7.98 11.58 -17.71
C GLY A 48 -6.56 11.02 -17.89
N ARG A 49 -6.01 10.30 -16.91
CA ARG A 49 -4.60 9.82 -16.92
C ARG A 49 -4.46 8.30 -16.83
N GLY A 50 -5.49 7.59 -16.38
CA GLY A 50 -5.52 6.12 -16.35
C GLY A 50 -5.76 5.58 -14.95
N THR A 51 -5.31 4.34 -14.73
CA THR A 51 -5.55 3.62 -13.47
C THR A 51 -4.31 2.88 -13.01
N GLU A 52 -4.12 2.80 -11.70
CA GLU A 52 -3.12 1.96 -11.05
C GLU A 52 -3.83 1.05 -10.03
N GLN A 53 -3.43 -0.21 -9.95
CA GLN A 53 -3.87 -1.13 -8.91
C GLN A 53 -2.66 -1.74 -8.22
N ILE A 54 -2.62 -1.63 -6.90
CA ILE A 54 -1.53 -2.16 -6.08
C ILE A 54 -2.07 -3.25 -5.18
N GLN A 55 -1.49 -4.44 -5.30
CA GLN A 55 -1.71 -5.53 -4.36
C GLN A 55 -0.96 -5.20 -3.05
N LEU A 56 -1.62 -5.24 -1.90
CA LEU A 56 -1.04 -4.76 -0.64
C LEU A 56 -0.18 -5.83 0.05
N GLU A 57 -0.54 -7.10 -0.10
CA GLU A 57 0.18 -8.22 0.48
C GLU A 57 0.34 -9.39 -0.51
N LEU A 58 1.46 -10.10 -0.39
CA LEU A 58 1.71 -11.35 -1.11
C LEU A 58 1.16 -12.57 -0.35
N GLY A 59 0.72 -13.58 -1.11
CA GLY A 59 0.21 -14.84 -0.57
C GLY A 59 1.28 -15.71 0.10
N ASP A 60 0.84 -16.82 0.72
CA ASP A 60 1.70 -17.62 1.60
C ASP A 60 2.75 -18.49 0.91
N HIS A 61 2.66 -18.66 -0.40
CA HIS A 61 3.66 -19.38 -1.19
C HIS A 61 4.99 -18.62 -1.36
N PHE A 62 5.02 -17.32 -1.02
CA PHE A 62 6.25 -16.52 -1.05
C PHE A 62 7.06 -16.65 0.24
N SER A 63 8.39 -16.63 0.11
CA SER A 63 9.29 -16.60 1.26
C SER A 63 9.11 -15.33 2.09
N ILE A 64 9.39 -15.42 3.40
CA ILE A 64 9.27 -14.27 4.32
C ILE A 64 10.12 -13.08 3.85
N LYS A 65 11.35 -13.34 3.39
CA LYS A 65 12.23 -12.30 2.82
C LYS A 65 11.60 -11.58 1.62
N THR A 66 10.92 -12.33 0.73
CA THR A 66 10.22 -11.74 -0.43
C THR A 66 9.05 -10.89 0.02
N LYS A 67 8.27 -11.37 0.99
CA LYS A 67 7.17 -10.61 1.58
C LYS A 67 7.67 -9.29 2.19
N ILE A 68 8.75 -9.32 2.97
CA ILE A 68 9.32 -8.11 3.58
C ILE A 68 9.75 -7.09 2.51
N SER A 69 10.47 -7.53 1.47
CA SER A 69 10.89 -6.64 0.38
C SER A 69 9.68 -6.01 -0.30
N TYR A 70 8.70 -6.83 -0.68
CA TYR A 70 7.48 -6.37 -1.33
C TYR A 70 6.72 -5.35 -0.47
N LEU A 71 6.52 -5.62 0.81
CA LEU A 71 5.80 -4.71 1.70
C LEU A 71 6.51 -3.36 1.85
N ARG A 72 7.85 -3.33 1.86
CA ARG A 72 8.64 -2.09 1.88
C ARG A 72 8.49 -1.30 0.58
N ASP A 73 8.52 -1.99 -0.57
CA ASP A 73 8.34 -1.36 -1.88
C ASP A 73 6.91 -0.79 -2.00
N THR A 74 5.90 -1.52 -1.54
CA THR A 74 4.52 -1.05 -1.45
C THR A 74 4.41 0.19 -0.57
N LEU A 75 5.03 0.22 0.61
CA LEU A 75 5.05 1.41 1.47
C LEU A 75 5.67 2.63 0.78
N ASN A 76 6.78 2.44 0.06
CA ASN A 76 7.42 3.50 -0.70
C ASN A 76 6.47 4.05 -1.77
N ARG A 77 5.82 3.18 -2.55
CA ARG A 77 4.87 3.60 -3.59
C ARG A 77 3.67 4.36 -3.00
N LEU A 78 3.11 3.87 -1.89
CA LEU A 78 2.02 4.58 -1.21
C LEU A 78 2.45 5.97 -0.71
N ALA A 79 3.69 6.11 -0.24
CA ALA A 79 4.25 7.40 0.18
C ALA A 79 4.47 8.36 -1.00
N GLU A 80 4.89 7.84 -2.16
CA GLU A 80 5.02 8.61 -3.41
C GLU A 80 3.66 9.13 -3.89
N ILE A 81 2.67 8.24 -3.99
CA ILE A 81 1.29 8.59 -4.36
C ILE A 81 0.76 9.69 -3.43
N LYS A 82 0.99 9.56 -2.11
CA LYS A 82 0.55 10.58 -1.15
C LYS A 82 1.17 11.96 -1.41
N LYS A 83 2.42 12.01 -1.89
CA LYS A 83 3.08 13.27 -2.28
C LYS A 83 2.50 13.80 -3.58
N GLU A 84 2.32 12.94 -4.59
CA GLU A 84 1.70 13.28 -5.88
C GLU A 84 0.33 13.95 -5.67
N LEU A 85 -0.53 13.35 -4.83
CA LEU A 85 -1.88 13.85 -4.55
C LEU A 85 -1.92 15.14 -3.71
N ARG A 86 -0.84 15.48 -3.01
CA ARG A 86 -0.75 16.72 -2.22
C ARG A 86 -0.15 17.89 -3.01
N GLY A 87 0.12 17.70 -4.30
CA GLY A 87 0.71 18.70 -5.16
C GLY A 87 2.20 18.91 -4.83
N GLY A 88 2.99 17.86 -5.06
CA GLY A 88 4.45 17.80 -4.81
C GLY A 88 5.24 19.08 -5.00
#